data_AF-A0A935WS55-F1
#
_entry.id   AF-A0A935WS55-F1
#
_cell.length_a   1.000
_cell.length_b   1.000
_cell.length_c   1.000
_cell.angle_alpha   90.00
_cell.angle_beta   90.00
_cell.angle_gamma   90.00
#
_symmetry.space_group_name_H-M   'P 1'
#
loop_
_entity.id
_entity.type
_entity.pdbx_description
1 polymer ?
#
loop_
_entity_poly.entity_id
_entity_poly.type
_entity_poly.pdbx_seq_one_letter_code
_entity_poly.pdbx_strand_id
1 'polypeptide(L)'
;MARERASTERAADAANELKAIRERVVTLEKRLRDKPSPEAVAELQNEVESLTRVLTELAEAPPTTSPEPWPRDLNSQPADGSWGSDPEDLRGG
;
A
#
# COMPACT_ATOMS: atom_id res chain seq x y z
N MET A 1 -16.30 -19.95 10.36
CA MET A 1 -16.49 -20.59 9.03
C MET A 1 -17.05 -19.62 7.97
N ALA A 2 -18.34 -19.24 7.95
CA ALA A 2 -18.88 -18.41 6.85
C ALA A 2 -18.36 -16.95 6.82
N ARG A 3 -18.22 -16.31 7.99
CA ARG A 3 -17.72 -14.93 8.13
C ARG A 3 -16.24 -14.78 7.76
N GLU A 4 -15.48 -15.84 7.96
CA GLU A 4 -14.04 -15.92 7.68
C GLU A 4 -13.77 -16.01 6.17
N ARG A 5 -14.57 -16.83 5.47
CA ARG A 5 -14.52 -16.95 4.00
C ARG A 5 -14.89 -15.64 3.30
N ALA A 6 -15.93 -14.96 3.77
CA ALA A 6 -16.33 -13.65 3.24
C ALA A 6 -15.28 -12.55 3.51
N SER A 7 -14.48 -12.68 4.56
CA SER A 7 -13.38 -11.76 4.85
C SER A 7 -12.17 -11.98 3.93
N THR A 8 -11.82 -13.24 3.65
CA THR A 8 -10.75 -13.59 2.71
C THR A 8 -11.06 -13.25 1.27
N GLU A 9 -12.33 -13.38 0.85
CA GLU A 9 -12.78 -13.00 -0.49
C GLU A 9 -12.67 -11.48 -0.70
N ARG A 10 -13.18 -10.68 0.25
CA ARG A 10 -13.04 -9.22 0.22
C ARG A 10 -11.57 -8.76 0.19
N ALA A 11 -10.69 -9.43 0.95
CA ALA A 11 -9.27 -9.11 0.93
C ALA A 11 -8.60 -9.43 -0.40
N ALA A 12 -8.99 -10.54 -1.06
CA ALA A 12 -8.50 -10.90 -2.38
C ALA A 12 -8.97 -9.92 -3.46
N ASP A 13 -10.23 -9.50 -3.41
CA ASP A 13 -10.78 -8.50 -4.32
C ASP A 13 -10.06 -7.16 -4.19
N ALA A 14 -9.89 -6.68 -2.95
CA ALA A 14 -9.15 -5.44 -2.70
C ALA A 14 -7.67 -5.53 -3.14
N ALA A 15 -7.02 -6.69 -2.98
CA ALA A 15 -5.66 -6.89 -3.48
C ALA A 15 -5.57 -6.81 -5.02
N ASN A 16 -6.57 -7.35 -5.72
CA ASN A 16 -6.66 -7.24 -7.17
C ASN A 16 -6.89 -5.78 -7.62
N GLU A 17 -7.77 -5.06 -6.93
CA GLU A 17 -8.03 -3.64 -7.22
C GLU A 17 -6.79 -2.77 -6.98
N LEU A 18 -6.09 -2.96 -5.87
CA LEU A 18 -4.83 -2.26 -5.56
C LEU A 18 -3.75 -2.52 -6.62
N LYS A 19 -3.65 -3.77 -7.10
CA LYS A 19 -2.71 -4.12 -8.18
C LYS A 19 -3.06 -3.38 -9.48
N ALA A 20 -4.33 -3.34 -9.86
CA ALA A 20 -4.79 -2.65 -11.06
C ALA A 20 -4.57 -1.12 -10.96
N ILE A 21 -4.82 -0.51 -9.80
CA ILE A 21 -4.51 0.91 -9.56
C ILE A 21 -3.00 1.16 -9.70
N ARG A 22 -2.16 0.31 -9.10
CA ARG A 22 -0.69 0.43 -9.21
C ARG A 22 -0.21 0.39 -10.66
N GLU A 23 -0.71 -0.54 -11.47
CA GLU A 23 -0.33 -0.64 -12.89
C GLU A 23 -0.72 0.62 -13.69
N ARG A 24 -1.91 1.19 -13.40
CA ARG A 24 -2.36 2.44 -14.01
C ARG A 24 -1.50 3.63 -13.59
N VAL A 25 -1.21 3.77 -12.30
CA VAL A 25 -0.34 4.84 -11.78
C VAL A 25 1.05 4.77 -12.40
N VAL A 26 1.68 3.60 -12.46
CA VAL A 26 3.01 3.45 -13.11
C VAL A 26 2.98 3.86 -14.58
N THR A 27 1.87 3.57 -15.28
CA THR A 27 1.69 3.97 -16.68
C THR A 27 1.52 5.48 -16.81
N LEU A 28 0.74 6.09 -15.91
CA LEU A 28 0.54 7.54 -15.86
C LEU A 28 1.81 8.29 -15.49
N GLU A 29 2.61 7.78 -14.55
CA GLU A 29 3.91 8.35 -14.18
C GLU A 29 4.88 8.35 -15.36
N LYS A 30 4.94 7.25 -16.14
CA LYS A 30 5.74 7.20 -17.37
C LYS A 30 5.25 8.23 -18.38
N ARG A 31 3.94 8.29 -18.63
CA ARG A 31 3.32 9.25 -19.55
C ARG A 31 3.59 10.70 -19.13
N LEU A 32 3.47 11.02 -17.84
CA LEU A 32 3.75 12.34 -17.28
C LEU A 32 5.22 12.74 -17.40
N ARG A 33 6.13 11.76 -17.26
CA ARG A 33 7.56 11.97 -17.45
C ARG A 33 7.91 12.29 -18.90
N ASP A 34 7.33 11.55 -19.84
CA ASP A 34 7.63 11.70 -21.27
C ASP A 34 6.92 12.92 -21.88
N LYS A 35 5.67 13.16 -21.48
CA LYS A 35 4.84 14.27 -21.95
C LYS A 35 3.91 14.76 -20.83
N PRO A 36 4.33 15.74 -20.02
CA PRO A 36 3.49 16.28 -18.97
C PRO A 36 2.26 16.96 -19.60
N SER A 37 1.07 16.50 -19.22
CA SER A 37 -0.20 17.10 -19.62
C SER A 37 -1.13 17.25 -18.41
N PRO A 38 -1.95 18.33 -18.37
CA PRO A 38 -2.92 18.52 -17.29
C PRO A 38 -3.95 17.39 -17.23
N GLU A 39 -4.27 16.79 -18.37
CA GLU A 39 -5.14 15.62 -18.46
C GLU A 39 -4.53 14.40 -17.74
N ALA A 40 -3.24 14.10 -17.95
CA ALA A 40 -2.58 12.99 -17.28
C ALA A 40 -2.43 13.22 -15.76
N VAL A 41 -2.33 14.48 -15.33
CA VAL A 41 -2.36 14.84 -13.90
C VAL A 41 -3.75 14.61 -13.31
N ALA A 42 -4.82 14.97 -14.02
CA ALA A 42 -6.19 14.71 -13.59
C ALA A 42 -6.49 13.20 -13.52
N GLU A 43 -6.02 12.42 -14.51
CA GLU A 43 -6.08 10.96 -14.49
C GLU A 43 -5.37 10.40 -13.24
N LEU A 44 -4.18 10.92 -12.90
CA LEU A 44 -3.44 10.49 -11.70
C LEU A 44 -4.20 10.84 -10.40
N GLN A 45 -4.82 12.02 -10.31
CA GLN A 45 -5.62 12.41 -9.16
C GLN A 45 -6.80 11.45 -8.95
N ASN A 46 -7.49 11.06 -10.02
CA ASN A 46 -8.58 10.07 -9.95
C ASN A 46 -8.09 8.71 -9.44
N GLU A 47 -6.92 8.25 -9.87
CA GLU A 47 -6.35 6.97 -9.37
C GLU A 47 -5.97 7.04 -7.89
N VAL A 48 -5.49 8.20 -7.41
CA VAL A 48 -5.21 8.43 -5.98
C VAL A 48 -6.49 8.46 -5.14
N GLU A 49 -7.58 9.05 -5.65
CA GLU A 49 -8.89 8.98 -5.00
C GLU A 49 -9.40 7.53 -4.93
N SER A 50 -9.27 6.78 -6.03
CA SER A 50 -9.61 5.35 -6.07
C SER A 50 -8.81 4.55 -5.06
N LEU A 51 -7.50 4.80 -4.93
CA LEU A 51 -6.65 4.15 -3.94
C LEU A 51 -7.12 4.45 -2.51
N THR A 52 -7.39 5.73 -2.23
CA THR A 52 -7.85 6.18 -0.90
C THR A 52 -9.15 5.50 -0.52
N ARG A 53 -10.07 5.34 -1.48
CA ARG A 53 -11.34 4.66 -1.27
C ARG A 53 -11.14 3.18 -0.92
N VAL A 54 -10.36 2.44 -1.70
CA VAL A 54 -10.09 1.01 -1.44
C VAL A 54 -9.43 0.81 -0.08
N LEU A 55 -8.48 1.67 0.29
CA LEU A 55 -7.82 1.64 1.59
C LEU A 55 -8.79 1.94 2.75
N THR A 56 -9.70 2.90 2.56
CA THR A 56 -10.73 3.23 3.56
C THR A 56 -11.70 2.07 3.74
N GLU A 57 -12.18 1.47 2.66
CA GLU A 57 -13.08 0.30 2.70
C GLU A 57 -12.41 -0.91 3.38
N LEU A 58 -11.10 -1.09 3.18
CA LEU A 58 -10.30 -2.08 3.90
C LEU A 58 -10.13 -1.76 5.40
N ALA A 59 -9.96 -0.49 5.76
CA ALA A 59 -9.78 -0.05 7.14
C ALA A 59 -11.09 -0.06 7.96
N GLU A 60 -12.23 0.16 7.31
CA GLU A 60 -13.57 0.05 7.92
C GLU A 60 -14.02 -1.40 8.13
N ALA A 61 -13.36 -2.37 7.49
CA ALA A 61 -13.57 -3.78 7.80
C ALA A 61 -13.19 -4.04 9.27
N PRO A 62 -14.07 -4.68 10.07
CA PRO A 62 -13.83 -4.82 11.49
C PRO A 62 -12.51 -5.55 11.75
N PRO A 63 -11.62 -5.00 12.61
CA PRO A 63 -10.33 -5.61 12.88
C PRO A 63 -10.58 -6.99 13.47
N THR A 64 -10.14 -8.04 12.77
CA THR A 64 -10.22 -9.42 13.26
C THR A 64 -9.10 -9.75 14.24
N THR A 65 -8.20 -8.81 14.47
CA THR A 65 -7.10 -8.85 15.41
C THR A 65 -7.07 -7.51 16.13
N SER A 66 -6.94 -7.54 17.46
CA SER A 66 -6.71 -6.36 18.30
C SER A 66 -5.82 -5.34 17.60
N PRO A 67 -6.09 -4.03 17.72
CA PRO A 67 -5.25 -3.01 17.11
C PRO A 67 -3.85 -3.12 17.70
N GLU A 68 -2.97 -3.81 16.99
CA GLU A 68 -1.55 -3.80 17.28
C GLU A 68 -1.10 -2.37 16.96
N PRO A 69 -0.63 -1.60 17.97
CA PRO A 69 -0.33 -0.21 17.77
C PRO A 69 0.85 -0.13 16.81
N TRP A 70 0.59 0.39 15.61
CA TRP A 70 1.64 0.88 14.72
C TRP A 70 2.62 1.72 15.54
N PRO A 71 3.94 1.56 15.37
CA PRO A 71 4.90 2.38 16.10
C PRO A 71 4.67 3.83 15.71
N ARG A 72 4.02 4.58 16.61
CA ARG A 72 3.94 6.04 16.52
C ARG A 72 5.36 6.58 16.62
N ASP A 73 5.72 7.35 15.60
CA ASP A 73 6.94 8.14 15.52
C ASP A 73 8.25 7.32 15.45
N LEU A 74 8.58 6.89 14.22
CA LEU A 74 9.94 6.46 13.82
C LEU A 74 11.03 7.51 14.12
N ASN A 75 10.64 8.76 14.42
CA ASN A 75 11.55 9.87 14.69
C ASN A 75 11.89 10.05 16.18
N SER A 76 11.33 9.22 17.07
CA SER A 76 11.54 9.34 18.53
C SER A 76 12.09 8.09 19.20
N GLN A 77 12.37 7.02 18.43
CA GLN A 77 12.92 5.79 18.99
C GLN A 77 14.46 5.80 18.90
N PRO A 78 15.20 5.60 20.00
CA PRO A 78 16.62 5.27 19.90
C PRO A 78 16.73 3.96 19.11
N ALA A 79 17.64 3.95 18.13
CA ALA A 79 17.87 2.84 17.22
C ALA A 79 18.41 1.62 17.97
N ASP A 80 17.52 0.87 18.61
CA ASP A 80 17.85 -0.37 19.30
C ASP A 80 16.82 -1.41 18.86
N GLY A 81 17.10 -2.03 17.71
CA GLY A 81 16.19 -3.03 17.14
C GLY A 81 16.39 -3.27 15.65
N SER A 82 17.55 -3.80 15.29
CA SER A 82 17.84 -4.64 14.12
C SER A 82 16.71 -4.78 13.08
N TRP A 83 16.56 -3.78 12.22
CA TRP A 83 15.87 -3.96 10.94
C TRP A 83 16.84 -4.64 9.98
N GLY A 84 16.68 -5.96 9.83
CA GLY A 84 17.22 -6.77 8.73
C GLY A 84 18.70 -6.53 8.39
N SER A 85 19.56 -7.47 8.78
CA SER A 85 20.95 -7.53 8.32
C SER A 85 21.06 -7.14 6.85
N ASP A 86 21.89 -6.12 6.58
CA ASP A 86 22.23 -5.67 5.25
C ASP A 86 22.69 -6.89 4.44
N PRO A 87 22.16 -7.17 3.23
CA PRO A 87 22.62 -8.28 2.41
C PRO A 87 24.13 -8.21 2.07
N GLU A 88 24.79 -7.08 2.28
CA GLU A 88 26.25 -6.93 2.17
C GLU A 88 27.03 -7.58 3.34
N ASP A 89 26.42 -7.77 4.52
CA ASP A 89 27.07 -8.39 5.69
C ASP A 89 27.25 -9.92 5.56
N LEU A 90 26.61 -10.55 4.57
CA LEU A 90 26.76 -11.99 4.28
C LEU A 90 27.91 -12.31 3.31
N ARG A 91 28.64 -11.29 2.83
CA ARG A 91 29.70 -11.47 1.81
C ARG A 91 31.13 -11.32 2.32
N GLY A 92 31.31 -10.99 3.60
CA GLY A 92 32.64 -10.81 4.19
C GLY A 92 32.72 -11.38 5.60
N GLY A 93 33.05 -12.68 5.71
CA GLY A 93 33.31 -13.37 6.97
C GLY A 93 33.63 -14.83 6.75
#